data_AF-M0K039-F1
#
_entry.id   AF-M0K039-F1
#
_cell.length_a   1.000
_cell.length_b   1.000
_cell.length_c   1.000
_cell.angle_alpha   90.00
_cell.angle_beta   90.00
_cell.angle_gamma   90.00
#
_symmetry.space_group_name_H-M   'P 1'
#
loop_
_entity.id
_entity.type
_entity.pdbx_description
1 polymer ?
#
loop_
_entity_poly.entity_id
_entity_poly.type
_entity_poly.pdbx_seq_one_letter_code
_entity_poly.pdbx_strand_id
1 'polypeptide(L)'
;MSNSDTDHRLDDIAVRDTRVSDAIDEPMRAMILDILSEEALTATEVHEHLDNRGVDRTENTVRHHINELRDAGLVDVVRFEEGRGGTTKYYHANTIVLSYSLPDSADVAVEEMIDAVQPQITDALTTLTDEYDDTIEEIVGDMQPCEHCQTQKYESYVLLTVLRRAFVCAHRDS
;
A
#
# COMPACT_ATOMS: atom_id res chain seq x y z
N MET A 1 -6.75 46.04 7.68
CA MET A 1 -6.42 44.68 8.12
C MET A 1 -6.58 43.81 6.89
N SER A 2 -5.46 43.39 6.29
CA SER A 2 -5.49 42.58 5.09
C SER A 2 -5.80 41.13 5.49
N ASN A 3 -6.99 40.64 5.14
CA ASN A 3 -7.23 39.21 5.09
C ASN A 3 -6.45 38.68 3.90
N SER A 4 -5.24 38.16 4.15
CA SER A 4 -4.69 37.15 3.26
C SER A 4 -5.48 35.88 3.53
N ASP A 5 -6.60 35.70 2.83
CA ASP A 5 -7.06 34.36 2.49
C ASP A 5 -5.92 33.77 1.65
N THR A 6 -4.97 33.13 2.32
CA THR A 6 -4.04 32.25 1.66
C THR A 6 -4.90 31.09 1.19
N ASP A 7 -5.27 31.12 -0.08
CA ASP A 7 -5.94 30.04 -0.79
C ASP A 7 -5.00 28.83 -0.75
N HIS A 8 -5.06 28.08 0.34
CA HIS A 8 -4.25 26.90 0.58
C HIS A 8 -4.78 25.82 -0.37
N ARG A 9 -4.23 25.78 -1.57
CA ARG A 9 -4.45 24.70 -2.52
C ARG A 9 -3.77 23.45 -1.95
N LEU A 10 -4.53 22.37 -1.91
CA LEU A 10 -4.02 21.07 -1.49
C LEU A 10 -3.14 20.53 -2.62
N ASP A 11 -1.83 20.47 -2.38
CA ASP A 11 -0.87 20.02 -3.39
C ASP A 11 -0.74 18.48 -3.44
N ASP A 12 -1.00 17.79 -2.31
CA ASP A 12 -0.88 16.34 -2.21
C ASP A 12 -1.79 15.73 -1.13
N ILE A 13 -2.07 14.43 -1.25
CA ILE A 13 -2.80 13.62 -0.26
C ILE A 13 -1.92 12.41 0.11
N ALA A 14 -1.31 12.48 1.30
CA ALA A 14 -0.65 11.32 1.89
C ALA A 14 -1.69 10.30 2.38
N VAL A 15 -1.77 9.14 1.71
CA VAL A 15 -2.68 8.06 2.13
C VAL A 15 -1.94 6.99 2.93
N ARG A 16 -2.41 6.75 4.16
CA ARG A 16 -1.95 5.66 5.01
C ARG A 16 -3.13 4.77 5.38
N ASP A 17 -3.07 3.52 4.97
CA ASP A 17 -3.92 2.48 5.55
C ASP A 17 -3.36 2.16 6.95
N THR A 18 -4.18 2.26 7.99
CA THR A 18 -3.75 2.05 9.37
C THR A 18 -3.30 0.61 9.61
N ARG A 19 -3.98 -0.37 9.00
CA ARG A 19 -3.60 -1.78 9.11
C ARG A 19 -2.25 -2.04 8.46
N VAL A 20 -2.04 -1.48 7.27
CA VAL A 20 -0.75 -1.60 6.57
C VAL A 20 0.33 -0.87 7.36
N SER A 21 0.04 0.34 7.87
CA SER A 21 0.99 1.15 8.64
C SER A 21 1.48 0.41 9.88
N ASP A 22 0.56 -0.15 10.69
CA ASP A 22 0.92 -0.94 11.87
C ASP A 22 1.75 -2.17 11.49
N ALA A 23 1.37 -2.85 10.41
CA ALA A 23 2.06 -4.03 9.91
C ALA A 23 3.45 -3.74 9.31
N ILE A 24 3.81 -2.49 9.01
CA ILE A 24 5.13 -2.15 8.44
C ILE A 24 5.99 -1.25 9.34
N ASP A 25 5.48 -0.87 10.52
CA ASP A 25 6.17 0.04 11.45
C ASP A 25 7.48 -0.56 12.02
N GLU A 26 7.57 -1.88 12.10
CA GLU A 26 8.82 -2.58 12.44
C GLU A 26 9.75 -2.61 11.21
N PRO A 27 10.99 -2.07 11.28
CA PRO A 27 11.91 -2.00 10.14
C PRO A 27 12.17 -3.36 9.49
N MET A 28 12.13 -4.45 10.26
CA MET A 28 12.28 -5.81 9.74
C MET A 28 11.16 -6.22 8.79
N ARG A 29 9.92 -5.82 9.05
CA ARG A 29 8.77 -6.17 8.20
C ARG A 29 8.85 -5.49 6.83
N ALA A 30 9.35 -4.25 6.78
CA ALA A 30 9.66 -3.59 5.51
C ALA A 30 10.76 -4.35 4.72
N MET A 31 11.83 -4.79 5.39
CA MET A 31 12.88 -5.59 4.74
C MET A 31 12.39 -6.97 4.27
N ILE A 32 11.51 -7.61 5.04
CA ILE A 32 10.89 -8.89 4.64
C ILE A 32 10.01 -8.70 3.41
N LEU A 33 9.22 -7.62 3.34
CA LEU A 33 8.40 -7.32 2.16
C LEU A 33 9.25 -7.07 0.92
N ASP A 34 10.36 -6.33 1.05
CA ASP A 34 11.34 -6.12 -0.01
C ASP A 34 11.89 -7.45 -0.55
N ILE A 35 12.40 -8.31 0.34
CA ILE A 35 12.91 -9.66 -0.02
C ILE A 35 11.83 -10.51 -0.71
N LEU A 36 10.62 -10.54 -0.16
CA LEU A 36 9.52 -11.37 -0.68
C LEU A 36 8.83 -10.77 -1.93
N SER A 37 9.18 -9.55 -2.33
CA SER A 37 8.64 -8.91 -3.53
C SER A 37 9.34 -9.37 -4.81
N GLU A 38 10.58 -9.86 -4.70
CA GLU A 38 11.38 -10.32 -5.83
C GLU A 38 11.08 -11.77 -6.22
N GLU A 39 10.92 -12.65 -5.23
CA GLU A 39 10.64 -14.07 -5.45
C GLU A 39 9.95 -14.75 -4.26
N ALA A 40 9.42 -15.95 -4.50
CA ALA A 40 8.71 -16.72 -3.48
C ALA A 40 9.67 -17.53 -2.61
N LEU A 41 9.78 -17.22 -1.32
CA LEU A 41 10.78 -17.78 -0.40
C LEU A 41 10.16 -18.41 0.85
N THR A 42 10.86 -19.36 1.44
CA THR A 42 10.55 -19.93 2.75
C THR A 42 10.98 -18.99 3.87
N ALA A 43 10.44 -19.20 5.08
CA ALA A 43 10.87 -18.44 6.26
C ALA A 43 12.37 -18.60 6.57
N THR A 44 12.95 -19.75 6.23
CA THR A 44 14.38 -20.04 6.40
C THR A 44 15.20 -19.25 5.39
N GLU A 45 14.83 -19.25 4.10
CA GLU A 45 15.52 -18.46 3.07
C GLU A 45 15.44 -16.95 3.39
N VAL A 46 14.27 -16.43 3.77
CA VAL A 46 14.13 -15.02 4.19
C VAL A 46 15.05 -14.70 5.37
N HIS A 47 15.18 -15.62 6.33
CA HIS A 47 16.08 -15.45 7.47
C HIS A 47 17.55 -15.36 7.00
N GLU A 48 17.98 -16.22 6.08
CA GLU A 48 19.33 -16.15 5.49
C GLU A 48 19.58 -14.83 4.75
N HIS A 49 18.59 -14.32 3.99
CA HIS A 49 18.70 -13.01 3.34
C HIS A 49 18.84 -11.85 4.35
N LEU A 50 18.12 -11.90 5.46
CA LEU A 50 18.21 -10.91 6.53
C LEU A 50 19.56 -10.98 7.27
N ASP A 51 20.06 -12.19 7.56
CA ASP A 51 21.38 -12.40 8.17
C ASP A 51 22.50 -11.83 7.28
N ASN A 52 22.41 -12.03 5.96
CA ASN A 52 23.33 -11.46 4.97
C ASN A 52 23.30 -9.92 4.93
N ARG A 53 22.18 -9.30 5.32
CA ARG A 53 22.03 -7.85 5.49
C ARG A 53 22.45 -7.35 6.88
N GLY A 54 22.95 -8.24 7.75
CA GLY A 54 23.43 -7.91 9.10
C GLY A 54 22.33 -7.83 10.17
N VAL A 55 21.15 -8.41 9.91
CA VAL A 55 20.02 -8.41 10.86
C VAL A 55 20.11 -9.64 11.75
N ASP A 56 20.61 -9.48 12.99
CA ASP A 56 20.75 -10.58 13.94
C ASP A 56 19.40 -10.94 14.61
N ARG A 57 18.68 -11.90 14.03
CA ARG A 57 17.39 -12.40 14.54
C ARG A 57 17.28 -13.90 14.37
N THR A 58 16.42 -14.51 15.18
CA THR A 58 16.16 -15.95 15.05
C THR A 58 15.19 -16.22 13.91
N GLU A 59 15.31 -17.37 13.25
CA GLU A 59 14.35 -17.83 12.24
C GLU A 59 12.89 -17.84 12.76
N ASN A 60 12.69 -18.17 14.05
CA ASN A 60 11.36 -18.12 14.67
C ASN A 60 10.79 -16.69 14.72
N THR A 61 11.63 -15.69 14.95
CA THR A 61 11.25 -14.28 14.92
C THR A 61 10.88 -13.85 13.49
N VAL A 62 11.68 -14.24 12.50
CA VAL A 62 11.39 -13.98 11.08
C VAL A 62 10.04 -14.61 10.69
N ARG A 63 9.82 -15.88 11.06
CA ARG A 63 8.56 -16.58 10.84
C ARG A 63 7.38 -15.87 11.50
N HIS A 64 7.55 -15.34 12.71
CA HIS A 64 6.51 -14.56 13.39
C HIS A 64 6.14 -13.33 12.55
N HIS A 65 7.11 -12.54 12.10
CA HIS A 65 6.87 -11.34 11.29
C HIS A 65 6.26 -11.64 9.92
N ILE A 66 6.67 -12.73 9.25
CA ILE A 66 6.02 -13.18 8.00
C ILE A 66 4.53 -13.48 8.25
N ASN A 67 4.18 -14.08 9.39
CA ASN A 67 2.78 -14.34 9.72
C ASN A 67 2.02 -13.05 10.05
N GLU A 68 2.61 -12.09 10.75
CA GLU A 68 1.99 -10.77 10.97
C GLU A 68 1.69 -10.07 9.63
N LEU A 69 2.65 -10.09 8.70
CA LEU A 69 2.48 -9.55 7.35
C LEU A 69 1.38 -10.27 6.57
N ARG A 70 1.31 -11.61 6.68
CA ARG A 70 0.24 -12.40 6.07
C ARG A 70 -1.13 -12.06 6.66
N ASP A 71 -1.22 -11.95 7.97
CA ASP A 71 -2.48 -11.65 8.66
C ASP A 71 -2.95 -10.21 8.35
N ALA A 72 -2.02 -9.31 8.03
CA ALA A 72 -2.30 -7.98 7.47
C ALA A 72 -2.62 -7.98 5.96
N GLY A 73 -2.54 -9.13 5.29
CA GLY A 73 -2.83 -9.30 3.86
C GLY A 73 -1.72 -8.83 2.91
N LEU A 74 -0.50 -8.59 3.42
CA LEU A 74 0.63 -8.07 2.63
C LEU A 74 1.48 -9.18 1.99
N VAL A 75 1.37 -10.41 2.51
CA VAL A 75 2.10 -11.59 2.06
C VAL A 75 1.14 -12.76 1.92
N ASP A 76 1.30 -13.54 0.86
CA ASP A 76 0.53 -14.77 0.65
C ASP A 76 1.42 -16.00 0.66
N VAL A 77 0.83 -17.16 0.98
CA VAL A 77 1.48 -18.45 0.73
C VAL A 77 1.12 -18.89 -0.68
N VAL A 78 2.08 -18.79 -1.60
CA VAL A 78 1.87 -19.05 -3.03
C VAL A 78 2.16 -20.49 -3.43
N ARG A 79 2.91 -21.23 -2.62
CA ARG A 79 3.29 -22.61 -2.90
C ARG A 79 3.53 -23.40 -1.61
N PHE A 80 3.20 -24.69 -1.66
CA PHE A 80 3.44 -25.65 -0.59
C PHE A 80 4.23 -26.83 -1.14
N GLU A 81 5.16 -27.35 -0.34
CA GLU A 81 5.87 -28.58 -0.64
C GLU A 81 5.77 -29.55 0.55
N GLU A 82 5.38 -30.78 0.28
CA GLU A 82 5.32 -31.83 1.30
C GLU A 82 6.65 -32.59 1.33
N GLY A 83 7.31 -32.57 2.49
CA GLY A 83 8.55 -33.29 2.73
C GLY A 83 8.41 -34.31 3.85
N ARG A 84 9.45 -35.15 4.02
CA ARG A 84 9.53 -36.13 5.12
C ARG A 84 9.51 -35.51 6.52
N GLY A 85 9.67 -34.19 6.64
CA GLY A 85 9.67 -33.42 7.90
C GLY A 85 8.50 -32.47 8.09
N GLY A 86 7.49 -32.48 7.21
CA GLY A 86 6.32 -31.59 7.28
C GLY A 86 6.06 -30.81 5.99
N THR A 87 5.19 -29.80 6.08
CA THR A 87 4.84 -28.92 4.95
C THR A 87 5.70 -27.66 4.95
N THR A 88 6.47 -27.46 3.89
CA THR A 88 7.22 -26.23 3.62
C THR A 88 6.30 -25.22 2.92
N LYS A 89 6.28 -23.98 3.41
CA LYS A 89 5.49 -22.87 2.86
C LYS A 89 6.41 -21.88 2.15
N TYR A 90 6.04 -21.52 0.93
CA TYR A 90 6.68 -20.45 0.17
C TYR A 90 5.79 -19.23 0.18
N TYR A 91 6.36 -18.12 0.62
CA TYR A 91 5.70 -16.84 0.81
C TYR A 91 6.08 -15.89 -0.31
N HIS A 92 5.16 -15.02 -0.74
CA HIS A 92 5.43 -13.95 -1.70
C HIS A 92 4.68 -12.70 -1.27
N ALA A 93 5.29 -11.53 -1.37
CA ALA A 93 4.64 -10.27 -1.08
C ALA A 93 3.63 -9.95 -2.21
N ASN A 94 2.40 -9.61 -1.86
CA ASN A 94 1.40 -9.15 -2.83
C ASN A 94 1.33 -7.61 -2.87
N THR A 95 2.04 -6.95 -1.95
CA THR A 95 2.07 -5.51 -1.72
C THR A 95 3.51 -5.03 -1.58
N ILE A 96 3.82 -3.92 -2.24
CA ILE A 96 5.13 -3.24 -2.11
C ILE A 96 4.97 -1.96 -1.29
N VAL A 97 5.98 -1.63 -0.48
CA VAL A 97 6.06 -0.37 0.27
C VAL A 97 7.07 0.54 -0.40
N LEU A 98 6.62 1.72 -0.84
CA LEU A 98 7.49 2.72 -1.46
C LEU A 98 7.79 3.82 -0.45
N SER A 99 9.06 3.97 -0.07
CA SER A 99 9.53 4.99 0.88
C SER A 99 10.65 5.81 0.24
N TYR A 100 10.32 6.44 -0.90
CA TYR A 100 11.25 7.22 -1.70
C TYR A 100 10.78 8.67 -1.81
N SER A 101 11.73 9.58 -2.04
CA SER A 101 11.46 10.97 -2.36
C SER A 101 11.95 11.26 -3.77
N LEU A 102 11.17 12.02 -4.53
CA LEU A 102 11.64 12.55 -5.81
C LEU A 102 12.67 13.66 -5.56
N PRO A 103 13.66 13.83 -6.44
CA PRO A 103 14.58 14.95 -6.34
C PRO A 103 13.84 16.26 -6.67
N ASP A 104 14.18 17.36 -5.99
CA ASP A 104 13.57 18.69 -6.22
C ASP A 104 13.63 19.15 -7.69
N SER A 105 14.59 18.65 -8.47
CA SER A 105 14.69 18.96 -9.91
C SER A 105 13.63 18.28 -10.77
N ALA A 106 12.81 17.37 -10.21
CA ALA A 106 11.79 16.64 -10.94
C ALA A 106 10.45 17.39 -11.02
N ASP A 107 10.22 18.41 -10.20
CA ASP A 107 8.91 19.05 -10.03
C ASP A 107 8.26 19.47 -11.36
N VAL A 108 9.01 20.17 -12.23
CA VAL A 108 8.52 20.61 -13.54
C VAL A 108 8.12 19.44 -14.43
N ALA A 109 8.93 18.39 -14.47
CA ALA A 109 8.62 17.21 -15.28
C ALA A 109 7.41 16.45 -14.73
N VAL A 110 7.26 16.40 -13.41
CA VAL A 110 6.10 15.79 -12.74
C VAL A 110 4.83 16.57 -13.04
N GLU A 111 4.87 17.91 -12.98
CA GLU A 111 3.73 18.76 -13.32
C GLU A 111 3.28 18.56 -14.77
N GLU A 112 4.21 18.50 -15.73
CA GLU A 112 3.90 18.18 -17.13
C GLU A 112 3.24 16.79 -17.30
N MET A 113 3.70 15.79 -16.54
CA MET A 113 3.10 14.45 -16.53
C MET A 113 1.70 14.44 -15.92
N ILE A 114 1.48 15.23 -14.85
CA ILE A 114 0.16 15.39 -14.22
C ILE A 114 -0.80 16.03 -15.22
N ASP A 115 -0.43 17.13 -15.87
CA ASP A 115 -1.29 17.82 -16.85
C ASP A 115 -1.72 16.90 -18.00
N ALA A 116 -0.84 15.98 -18.41
CA ALA A 116 -1.13 15.02 -19.48
C ALA A 116 -2.10 13.90 -19.06
N VAL A 117 -2.14 13.53 -17.77
CA VAL A 117 -2.89 12.37 -17.24
C VAL A 117 -4.12 12.78 -16.43
N GLN A 118 -4.17 14.02 -15.94
CA GLN A 118 -5.28 14.56 -15.14
C GLN A 118 -6.65 14.46 -15.84
N PRO A 119 -6.79 14.69 -17.16
CA PRO A 119 -8.09 14.54 -17.82
C PRO A 119 -8.65 13.11 -17.71
N GLN A 120 -7.81 12.09 -17.89
CA GLN A 120 -8.21 10.69 -17.83
C GLN A 120 -8.56 10.28 -16.39
N ILE A 121 -7.84 10.82 -15.40
CA ILE A 121 -8.20 10.65 -13.99
C ILE A 121 -9.53 11.34 -13.68
N THR A 122 -9.81 12.50 -14.28
CA THR A 122 -11.08 13.22 -14.11
C THR A 122 -12.24 12.41 -14.68
N ASP A 123 -12.07 11.82 -15.87
CA ASP A 123 -13.07 10.94 -16.48
C ASP A 123 -13.30 9.68 -15.62
N ALA A 124 -12.23 9.08 -15.08
CA ALA A 124 -12.33 7.94 -14.17
C ALA A 124 -13.06 8.29 -12.87
N LEU A 125 -12.75 9.45 -12.26
CA LEU A 125 -13.44 9.94 -11.07
C LEU A 125 -14.91 10.21 -11.34
N THR A 126 -15.23 10.84 -12.47
CA THR A 126 -16.63 11.09 -12.89
C THR A 126 -17.40 9.78 -13.04
N THR A 127 -16.78 8.76 -13.64
CA THR A 127 -17.39 7.43 -13.72
C THR A 127 -17.68 6.86 -12.34
N LEU A 128 -16.75 6.98 -11.39
CA LEU A 128 -16.94 6.49 -10.03
C LEU A 128 -18.05 7.25 -9.29
N THR A 129 -18.08 8.59 -9.39
CA THR A 129 -19.06 9.42 -8.69
C THR A 129 -20.43 9.43 -9.34
N ASP A 130 -20.55 9.18 -10.65
CA ASP A 130 -21.84 9.17 -11.33
C ASP A 130 -22.50 7.79 -11.31
N GLU A 131 -21.71 6.72 -11.44
CA GLU A 131 -22.24 5.34 -11.53
C GLU A 131 -22.23 4.59 -10.20
N TYR A 132 -21.30 4.91 -9.28
CA TYR A 132 -21.09 4.15 -8.05
C TYR A 132 -21.30 4.98 -6.77
N ASP A 133 -21.93 6.16 -6.87
CA ASP A 133 -22.17 7.07 -5.73
C ASP A 133 -22.80 6.34 -4.53
N ASP A 134 -23.94 5.67 -4.76
CA ASP A 134 -24.66 4.91 -3.72
C ASP A 134 -23.77 3.86 -3.03
N THR A 135 -22.89 3.20 -3.79
CA THR A 135 -21.97 2.18 -3.25
C THR A 135 -20.86 2.83 -2.44
N ILE A 136 -20.36 3.99 -2.87
CA ILE A 136 -19.35 4.75 -2.13
C ILE A 136 -19.96 5.26 -0.82
N GLU A 137 -21.19 5.77 -0.83
CA GLU A 137 -21.90 6.20 0.38
C GLU A 137 -22.10 5.05 1.37
N GLU A 138 -22.48 3.86 0.88
CA GLU A 138 -22.62 2.65 1.71
C GLU A 138 -21.29 2.28 2.39
N ILE A 139 -20.20 2.22 1.63
CA ILE A 139 -18.86 1.93 2.16
C ILE A 139 -18.46 2.97 3.21
N VAL A 140 -18.65 4.26 2.91
CA VAL A 140 -18.33 5.34 3.85
C VAL A 140 -19.16 5.23 5.13
N GLY A 141 -20.43 4.84 5.04
CA GLY A 141 -21.28 4.55 6.19
C GLY A 141 -20.74 3.40 7.05
N ASP A 142 -20.31 2.32 6.41
CA ASP A 142 -19.73 1.14 7.05
C ASP A 142 -18.36 1.39 7.70
N MET A 143 -17.63 2.40 7.24
CA MET A 143 -16.39 2.87 7.88
C MET A 143 -16.63 3.48 9.28
N GLN A 144 -17.90 3.54 9.74
CA GLN A 144 -18.34 4.03 11.04
C GLN A 144 -17.71 5.39 11.40
N PRO A 145 -17.99 6.44 10.62
CA PRO A 145 -17.56 7.78 10.99
C PRO A 145 -18.17 8.11 12.36
N CYS A 146 -17.31 8.30 13.36
CA CYS A 146 -17.74 8.86 14.63
C CYS A 146 -18.52 10.18 14.41
N GLU A 147 -19.35 10.64 15.35
CA GLU A 147 -20.07 11.92 15.22
C GLU A 147 -19.15 13.12 14.91
N HIS A 148 -17.85 13.02 15.25
CA HIS A 148 -16.82 14.03 14.93
C HIS A 148 -16.05 13.76 13.63
N CYS A 149 -16.27 12.61 13.00
CA CYS A 149 -15.54 12.12 11.84
C CYS A 149 -16.31 12.36 10.52
N GLN A 150 -17.56 12.83 10.56
CA GLN A 150 -18.35 13.18 9.37
C GLN A 150 -17.69 14.25 8.48
N THR A 151 -16.70 14.98 9.01
CA THR A 151 -15.88 15.95 8.27
C THR A 151 -14.62 15.33 7.64
N GLN A 152 -14.33 14.05 7.88
CA GLN A 152 -13.18 13.36 7.29
C GLN A 152 -13.42 13.02 5.81
N LYS A 153 -12.33 12.95 5.05
CA LYS A 153 -12.32 12.70 3.60
C LYS A 153 -12.42 11.21 3.27
N TYR A 154 -13.42 10.51 3.84
CA TYR A 154 -13.61 9.06 3.63
C TYR A 154 -13.90 8.72 2.17
N GLU A 155 -14.74 9.51 1.50
CA GLU A 155 -15.01 9.36 0.07
C GLU A 155 -13.71 9.47 -0.74
N SER A 156 -12.88 10.49 -0.48
CA SER A 156 -11.57 10.64 -1.14
C SER A 156 -10.65 9.44 -0.88
N TYR A 157 -10.69 8.86 0.32
CA TYR A 157 -9.94 7.65 0.62
C TYR A 157 -10.43 6.43 -0.18
N VAL A 158 -11.75 6.26 -0.35
CA VAL A 158 -12.34 5.20 -1.18
C VAL A 158 -11.92 5.39 -2.64
N LEU A 159 -12.09 6.60 -3.20
CA LEU A 159 -11.72 6.92 -4.58
C LEU A 159 -10.22 6.65 -4.84
N LEU A 160 -9.33 7.15 -3.97
CA LEU A 160 -7.89 6.89 -4.10
C LEU A 160 -7.54 5.41 -3.93
N THR A 161 -8.31 4.65 -3.13
CA THR A 161 -8.12 3.21 -2.99
C THR A 161 -8.46 2.48 -4.30
N VAL A 162 -9.55 2.85 -4.96
CA VAL A 162 -9.93 2.30 -6.26
C VAL A 162 -8.86 2.64 -7.31
N LEU A 163 -8.46 3.91 -7.42
CA LEU A 163 -7.44 4.34 -8.38
C LEU A 163 -6.09 3.64 -8.17
N ARG A 164 -5.60 3.53 -6.92
CA ARG A 164 -4.36 2.80 -6.62
C ARG A 164 -4.44 1.33 -7.00
N ARG A 165 -5.55 0.66 -6.72
CA ARG A 165 -5.73 -0.76 -7.08
C ARG A 165 -5.87 -0.95 -8.58
N ALA A 166 -6.57 -0.05 -9.26
CA ALA A 166 -6.68 -0.04 -10.72
C ALA A 166 -5.31 0.14 -11.39
N PHE A 167 -4.46 1.03 -10.87
CA PHE A 167 -3.08 1.19 -11.31
C PHE A 167 -2.28 -0.12 -11.21
N VAL A 168 -2.37 -0.81 -10.07
CA VAL A 168 -1.70 -2.12 -9.88
C VAL A 168 -2.18 -3.14 -10.90
N CYS A 169 -3.49 -3.22 -11.18
CA CYS A 169 -4.02 -4.12 -12.21
C CYS A 169 -3.48 -3.77 -13.60
N ALA A 170 -3.58 -2.50 -14.01
CA ALA A 170 -3.11 -2.04 -15.31
C ALA A 170 -1.60 -2.29 -15.51
N HIS A 171 -0.79 -2.09 -14.45
CA HIS A 171 0.65 -2.29 -14.52
C HIS A 171 1.07 -3.76 -14.56
N ARG A 172 0.30 -4.67 -13.96
CA ARG A 172 0.53 -6.12 -14.06
C ARG A 172 0.25 -6.68 -15.45
N ASP A 173 -0.70 -6.07 -16.17
CA ASP A 173 -1.17 -6.53 -17.48
C ASP A 173 -0.41 -5.87 -18.67
N SER A 174 0.50 -4.93 -18.39
CA SER A 174 1.34 -4.24 -19.38
C SER A 174 2.67 -4.93 -19.62
#